data_AF-A0A920UT08-F1
#
_entry.id   AF-A0A920UT08-F1
#
_cell.length_a   1.000
_cell.length_b   1.000
_cell.length_c   1.000
_cell.angle_alpha   90.00
_cell.angle_beta   90.00
_cell.angle_gamma   90.00
#
_symmetry.space_group_name_H-M   'P 1'
#
loop_
_entity.id
_entity.type
_entity.pdbx_description
1 polymer ?
#
loop_
_entity_poly.entity_id
_entity_poly.type
_entity_poly.pdbx_seq_one_letter_code
_entity_poly.pdbx_strand_id
1 'polypeptide(L)'
;MAYRCARVYLSADCHELSLIEELSYEAYFLTVHDIVNFARQKIFCAKDVVQPLILPCVTAWEISEVDPARMNLLFERFISRERNEPPDIDIDFEHERREEVMQYVYRKYGRDHAAMTATVITYRPRSALRDVGNALGLKLAQVNRLAADTGWWEGGTFNPQQVRKLGLNPENPPITRLLHLSKS
;
A
#
# COMPACT_ATOMS: atom_id res chain seq x y z
N MET A 1 2.35 13.42 37.42
CA MET A 1 2.05 14.21 36.19
C MET A 1 0.85 13.54 35.50
N ALA A 2 -0.31 13.56 36.16
CA ALA A 2 -1.44 12.64 35.92
C ALA A 2 -2.75 13.37 35.56
N TYR A 3 -2.66 14.52 34.90
CA TYR A 3 -3.82 15.36 34.65
C TYR A 3 -3.89 15.77 33.18
N ARG A 4 -4.39 14.85 32.33
CA ARG A 4 -5.16 15.15 31.09
C ARG A 4 -5.65 13.92 30.28
N CYS A 5 -5.58 12.69 30.79
CA CYS A 5 -6.05 11.49 30.05
C CYS A 5 -7.56 11.17 30.18
N ALA A 6 -8.30 11.79 31.10
CA ALA A 6 -9.56 11.19 31.58
C ALA A 6 -10.80 11.31 30.67
N ARG A 7 -10.75 12.03 29.54
CA ARG A 7 -11.96 12.29 28.73
C ARG A 7 -12.14 11.38 27.51
N VAL A 8 -11.15 10.54 27.23
CA VAL A 8 -11.09 9.71 26.02
C VAL A 8 -11.49 8.23 26.30
N TYR A 9 -11.68 7.85 27.57
CA TYR A 9 -11.81 6.45 28.00
C TYR A 9 -13.24 5.87 28.04
N LEU A 10 -14.29 6.64 27.73
CA LEU A 10 -15.67 6.22 28.06
C LEU A 10 -16.34 5.25 27.06
N SER A 11 -15.69 4.86 25.97
CA SER A 11 -16.26 3.92 24.98
C SER A 11 -15.29 2.87 24.44
N ALA A 12 -14.09 2.76 25.01
CA ALA A 12 -13.11 1.74 24.64
C ALA A 12 -13.34 0.46 25.46
N ASP A 13 -13.37 -0.72 24.81
CA ASP A 13 -13.41 -1.99 25.53
C ASP A 13 -12.10 -2.18 26.32
N CYS A 14 -12.21 -2.51 27.61
CA CYS A 14 -11.07 -2.77 28.49
C CYS A 14 -10.14 -3.86 27.93
N HIS A 15 -10.66 -4.81 27.15
CA HIS A 15 -9.87 -5.87 26.54
C HIS A 15 -8.86 -5.35 25.50
N GLU A 16 -9.26 -4.38 24.69
CA GLU A 16 -8.44 -3.83 23.60
C GLU A 16 -7.28 -3.00 24.13
N LEU A 17 -7.57 -2.12 25.10
CA LEU A 17 -6.55 -1.31 25.74
C LEU A 17 -5.54 -2.18 26.50
N SER A 18 -6.01 -3.24 27.16
CA SER A 18 -5.13 -4.21 27.81
C SER A 18 -4.22 -4.91 26.81
N LEU A 19 -4.71 -5.25 25.62
CA LEU A 19 -3.90 -5.88 24.58
C LEU A 19 -2.87 -4.92 23.97
N ILE A 20 -3.22 -3.64 23.79
CA ILE A 20 -2.28 -2.61 23.33
C ILE A 20 -1.15 -2.42 24.36
N GLU A 21 -1.49 -2.39 25.65
CA GLU A 21 -0.51 -2.27 26.74
C GLU A 21 0.39 -3.51 26.82
N GLU A 22 -0.20 -4.71 26.74
CA GLU A 22 0.55 -5.97 26.77
C GLU A 22 1.55 -6.08 25.61
N LEU A 23 1.18 -5.61 24.42
CA LEU A 23 2.05 -5.61 23.23
C LEU A 23 2.92 -4.35 23.10
N SER A 24 2.78 -3.39 24.01
CA SER A 24 3.52 -2.13 24.02
C SER A 24 3.38 -1.31 22.72
N TYR A 25 2.16 -1.21 22.20
CA TYR A 25 1.84 -0.47 20.96
C TYR A 25 1.29 0.95 21.19
N GLU A 26 1.33 1.45 22.43
CA GLU A 26 0.76 2.76 22.80
C GLU A 26 1.37 3.90 21.98
N ALA A 27 2.70 3.90 21.84
CA ALA A 27 3.42 4.92 21.07
C ALA A 27 3.00 4.95 19.60
N TYR A 28 2.70 3.79 19.01
CA TYR A 28 2.23 3.67 17.64
C TYR A 28 0.85 4.33 17.49
N PHE A 29 -0.12 3.96 18.33
CA PHE A 29 -1.48 4.53 18.26
C PHE A 29 -1.51 6.03 18.59
N LEU A 30 -0.71 6.50 19.54
CA LEU A 30 -0.63 7.93 19.87
C LEU A 30 -0.02 8.75 18.72
N THR A 31 0.94 8.19 17.99
CA THR A 31 1.54 8.85 16.81
C THR A 31 0.51 8.98 15.68
N VAL A 32 -0.23 7.90 15.41
CA VAL A 32 -1.30 7.88 14.39
C VAL A 32 -2.41 8.87 14.76
N HIS A 33 -2.89 8.83 16.00
CA HIS A 33 -3.92 9.75 16.52
C HIS A 33 -3.52 11.21 16.32
N ASP A 34 -2.26 11.54 16.63
CA ASP A 34 -1.75 12.89 16.51
C ASP A 34 -1.75 13.41 15.07
N ILE A 35 -1.33 12.57 14.11
CA ILE A 35 -1.32 12.91 12.68
C ILE A 35 -2.75 13.14 12.18
N VAL A 36 -3.70 12.28 12.58
CA VAL A 36 -5.11 12.40 12.20
C VAL A 36 -5.73 13.66 12.80
N ASN A 37 -5.46 13.95 14.08
CA ASN A 37 -5.96 15.16 14.74
C ASN A 37 -5.43 16.44 14.08
N PHE A 38 -4.16 16.46 13.67
CA PHE A 38 -3.62 17.56 12.88
C PHE A 38 -4.35 17.72 11.55
N ALA A 39 -4.56 16.61 10.82
CA ALA A 39 -5.20 16.63 9.51
C ALA A 39 -6.65 17.12 9.61
N ARG A 40 -7.45 16.64 10.58
CA ARG A 40 -8.87 17.02 10.74
C ARG A 40 -9.10 18.51 11.01
N GLN A 41 -8.14 19.19 11.64
CA GLN A 41 -8.25 20.64 11.89
C GLN A 41 -8.17 21.48 10.61
N LYS A 42 -7.58 20.94 9.54
CA LYS A 42 -7.20 21.73 8.37
C LYS A 42 -7.61 21.13 7.05
N ILE A 43 -7.73 19.81 6.93
CA ILE A 43 -7.78 19.05 5.67
C ILE A 43 -8.99 18.11 5.72
N PHE A 44 -9.69 17.96 4.60
CA PHE A 44 -10.71 16.93 4.49
C PHE A 44 -10.04 15.55 4.46
N CYS A 45 -10.21 14.77 5.51
CA CYS A 45 -9.81 13.37 5.50
C CYS A 45 -10.97 12.60 4.87
N ALA A 46 -10.73 11.97 3.71
CA ALA A 46 -11.78 11.22 3.03
C ALA A 46 -12.29 10.14 3.99
N LYS A 47 -13.60 10.19 4.26
CA LYS A 47 -14.27 9.51 5.38
C LYS A 47 -14.27 7.98 5.29
N ASP A 48 -13.77 7.42 4.20
CA ASP A 48 -14.01 6.04 3.80
C ASP A 48 -12.74 5.18 3.68
N VAL A 49 -11.55 5.74 3.96
CA VAL A 49 -10.29 4.98 3.75
C VAL A 49 -9.26 5.24 4.85
N VAL A 50 -9.72 5.12 6.09
CA VAL A 50 -8.96 4.24 6.97
C VAL A 50 -9.60 2.88 6.71
N GLN A 51 -8.84 1.89 6.24
CA GLN A 51 -9.39 0.55 6.02
C GLN A 51 -10.29 0.19 7.23
N PRO A 52 -11.53 -0.28 7.05
CA PRO A 52 -12.54 -0.36 8.11
C PRO A 52 -12.23 -1.37 9.24
N LEU A 53 -10.96 -1.72 9.46
CA LEU A 53 -10.47 -2.56 10.53
C LEU A 53 -10.03 -1.70 11.72
N ILE A 54 -10.90 -0.82 12.19
CA ILE A 54 -10.55 0.16 13.21
C ILE A 54 -11.19 -0.24 14.51
N LEU A 55 -10.30 -0.54 15.43
CA LEU A 55 -10.51 -0.85 16.82
C LEU A 55 -11.57 0.07 17.49
N PRO A 56 -12.55 -0.47 18.24
CA PRO A 56 -13.43 0.33 19.08
C PRO A 56 -12.72 1.43 19.89
N CYS A 57 -11.53 1.19 20.46
CA CYS A 57 -10.79 2.26 21.15
C CYS A 57 -10.17 3.34 20.22
N VAL A 58 -9.96 3.06 18.93
CA VAL A 58 -9.51 4.04 17.91
C VAL A 58 -10.70 4.84 17.35
N THR A 59 -11.91 4.25 17.29
CA THR A 59 -13.16 4.98 17.00
C THR A 59 -13.53 5.96 18.13
N ALA A 60 -13.23 5.61 19.39
CA ALA A 60 -13.36 6.53 20.53
C ALA A 60 -12.37 7.71 20.47
N TRP A 61 -11.26 7.54 19.74
CA TRP A 61 -10.25 8.58 19.49
C TRP A 61 -10.54 9.37 18.20
N GLU A 62 -11.74 9.18 17.62
CA GLU A 62 -12.23 9.81 16.41
C GLU A 62 -11.25 9.71 15.21
N ILE A 63 -10.47 8.63 15.16
CA ILE A 63 -9.61 8.30 14.01
C ILE A 63 -10.44 7.68 12.89
N SER A 64 -11.65 7.19 13.20
CA SER A 64 -12.65 6.69 12.25
C SER A 64 -14.05 7.09 12.67
N GLU A 65 -14.91 7.40 11.69
CA GLU A 65 -16.34 7.69 11.88
C GLU A 65 -17.23 6.43 11.77
N VAL A 66 -16.65 5.24 11.58
CA VAL A 66 -17.38 3.97 11.46
C VAL A 66 -17.68 3.40 12.85
N ASP A 67 -18.96 3.12 13.13
CA ASP A 67 -19.41 2.46 14.36
C ASP A 67 -19.08 0.95 14.32
N PRO A 68 -18.12 0.47 15.12
CA PRO A 68 -17.72 -0.93 15.12
C PRO A 68 -18.76 -1.82 15.82
N ALA A 69 -19.76 -1.27 16.51
CA ALA A 69 -20.88 -2.06 17.01
C ALA A 69 -21.89 -2.40 15.90
N ARG A 70 -21.88 -1.68 14.77
CA ARG A 70 -22.75 -1.93 13.61
C ARG A 70 -22.14 -2.86 12.58
N MET A 71 -20.83 -3.09 12.64
CA MET A 71 -20.09 -3.98 11.75
C MET A 71 -19.38 -5.02 12.61
N ASN A 72 -19.59 -6.32 12.35
CA ASN A 72 -18.94 -7.39 13.11
C ASN A 72 -17.44 -7.48 12.78
N LEU A 73 -16.68 -6.48 13.22
CA LEU A 73 -15.26 -6.30 12.98
C LEU A 73 -14.50 -7.06 14.08
N LEU A 74 -13.79 -8.12 13.68
CA LEU A 74 -12.97 -8.91 14.57
C LEU A 74 -11.67 -8.14 14.89
N PHE A 75 -11.52 -7.71 16.14
CA PHE A 75 -10.33 -7.01 16.63
C PHE A 75 -9.04 -7.80 16.38
N GLU A 76 -9.11 -9.12 16.52
CA GLU A 76 -7.98 -10.05 16.39
C GLU A 76 -7.39 -10.07 14.97
N ARG A 77 -8.12 -9.58 13.97
CA ARG A 77 -7.60 -9.38 12.62
C ARG A 77 -6.66 -8.19 12.52
N PHE A 78 -6.78 -7.23 13.44
CA PHE A 78 -5.99 -6.01 13.50
C PHE A 78 -4.78 -6.17 14.42
N ILE A 79 -5.00 -6.64 15.66
CA ILE A 79 -3.94 -6.90 16.63
C ILE A 79 -4.08 -8.33 17.14
N SER A 80 -3.00 -9.12 17.09
CA SER A 80 -2.96 -10.46 17.65
C SER A 80 -1.61 -10.72 18.30
N ARG A 81 -1.64 -11.38 19.47
CA ARG A 81 -0.43 -11.86 20.17
C ARG A 81 0.41 -12.80 19.30
N GLU A 82 -0.25 -13.60 18.47
CA GLU A 82 0.41 -14.60 17.62
C GLU A 82 1.21 -13.95 16.48
N ARG A 83 0.77 -12.79 15.99
CA ARG A 83 1.46 -12.08 14.91
C ARG A 83 2.70 -11.35 15.41
N ASN A 84 2.67 -10.81 16.63
CA ASN A 84 3.77 -10.07 17.25
C ASN A 84 4.37 -8.96 16.35
N GLU A 85 3.52 -8.32 15.55
CA GLU A 85 3.85 -7.17 14.70
C GLU A 85 2.76 -6.10 14.91
N PRO A 86 3.10 -4.80 14.88
CA PRO A 86 2.11 -3.74 14.96
C PRO A 86 1.19 -3.79 13.73
N PRO A 87 -0.08 -3.35 13.87
CA PRO A 87 -0.98 -3.25 12.73
C PRO A 87 -0.43 -2.25 11.69
N ASP A 88 -0.78 -2.46 10.42
CA ASP A 88 -0.47 -1.51 9.35
C ASP A 88 -1.68 -0.59 9.13
N ILE A 89 -1.59 0.65 9.61
CA ILE A 89 -2.66 1.65 9.50
C ILE A 89 -2.37 2.60 8.34
N ASP A 90 -3.11 2.41 7.25
CA ASP A 90 -3.16 3.37 6.14
C ASP A 90 -4.18 4.48 6.43
N ILE A 91 -3.76 5.75 6.27
CA ILE A 91 -4.63 6.92 6.39
C ILE A 91 -4.66 7.67 5.08
N ASP A 92 -5.85 7.83 4.51
CA ASP A 92 -6.05 8.63 3.31
C ASP A 92 -6.37 10.09 3.60
N PHE A 93 -5.62 10.96 2.93
CA PHE A 93 -5.78 12.42 2.97
C PHE A 93 -6.24 12.92 1.60
N GLU A 94 -6.91 14.07 1.59
CA GLU A 94 -7.15 14.82 0.36
C GLU A 94 -5.85 14.95 -0.46
N HIS A 95 -5.89 14.49 -1.72
CA HIS A 95 -4.69 14.33 -2.54
C HIS A 95 -3.86 15.61 -2.66
N GLU A 96 -4.53 16.74 -2.88
CA GLU A 96 -3.88 18.05 -3.06
C GLU A 96 -3.21 18.57 -1.78
N ARG A 97 -3.61 18.05 -0.61
CA ARG A 97 -3.20 18.57 0.71
C ARG A 97 -2.43 17.58 1.56
N ARG A 98 -2.21 16.35 1.06
CA ARG A 98 -1.36 15.33 1.70
C ARG A 98 0.02 15.87 2.10
N GLU A 99 0.60 16.73 1.27
CA GLU A 99 1.90 17.32 1.53
C GLU A 99 1.94 18.13 2.84
N GLU A 100 0.84 18.80 3.22
CA GLU A 100 0.77 19.54 4.49
C GLU A 100 0.95 18.63 5.72
N VAL A 101 0.38 17.42 5.64
CA VAL A 101 0.52 16.38 6.68
C VAL A 101 1.93 15.84 6.71
N MET A 102 2.52 15.55 5.56
CA MET A 102 3.92 15.10 5.47
C MET A 102 4.87 16.13 6.07
N GLN A 103 4.66 17.41 5.77
CA GLN A 103 5.44 18.49 6.35
C GLN A 103 5.21 18.66 7.86
N TYR A 104 4.00 18.38 8.37
CA TYR A 104 3.74 18.33 9.80
C TYR A 104 4.57 17.24 10.49
N VAL A 105 4.57 16.03 9.93
CA VAL A 105 5.38 14.90 10.44
C VAL A 105 6.86 15.28 10.45
N TYR A 106 7.39 15.85 9.36
CA TYR A 106 8.79 16.27 9.31
C TYR A 106 9.14 17.38 10.32
N ARG A 107 8.24 18.35 10.53
CA ARG A 107 8.48 19.42 11.52
C ARG A 107 8.43 18.89 12.95
N LYS A 108 7.52 17.95 13.23
CA LYS A 108 7.29 17.45 14.58
C LYS A 108 8.33 16.42 15.02
N TYR A 109 8.63 15.46 14.15
CA TYR A 109 9.52 14.35 14.47
C TYR A 109 10.95 14.57 13.97
N GLY A 110 11.18 15.54 13.08
CA GLY A 110 12.49 15.83 12.52
C GLY A 110 12.89 14.86 11.41
N ARG A 111 13.94 15.23 10.65
CA ARG A 111 14.44 14.42 9.52
C ARG A 111 15.22 13.18 9.94
N ASP A 112 15.70 13.14 11.18
CA ASP A 112 16.38 11.97 11.74
C ASP A 112 15.42 10.83 12.11
N HIS A 113 14.12 11.14 12.22
CA HIS A 113 13.09 10.18 12.65
C HIS A 113 11.94 10.01 11.64
N ALA A 114 11.93 10.76 10.54
CA ALA A 114 10.91 10.65 9.51
C ALA A 114 11.51 10.80 8.11
N ALA A 115 11.16 9.87 7.22
CA ALA A 115 11.53 9.87 5.81
C ALA A 115 10.41 9.24 4.97
N MET A 116 10.40 9.55 3.67
CA MET A 116 9.59 8.78 2.73
C MET A 116 10.29 7.48 2.38
N THR A 117 9.52 6.40 2.25
CA THR A 117 10.03 5.14 1.71
C THR A 117 10.29 5.29 0.21
N ALA A 118 11.43 4.76 -0.24
CA ALA A 118 11.77 4.75 -1.65
C ALA A 118 11.17 3.52 -2.34
N THR A 119 10.58 3.71 -3.51
CA THR A 119 10.11 2.60 -4.35
C THR A 119 11.15 2.31 -5.42
N VAL A 120 11.66 1.07 -5.44
CA VAL A 120 12.55 0.60 -6.50
C VAL A 120 11.69 -0.01 -7.62
N ILE A 121 11.66 0.67 -8.76
CA ILE A 121 10.94 0.18 -9.95
C ILE A 121 11.88 -0.75 -10.73
N THR A 122 11.50 -2.02 -10.86
CA THR A 122 12.24 -3.00 -11.66
C THR A 122 11.57 -3.23 -13.03
N TYR A 123 12.37 -3.68 -14.00
CA TYR A 123 11.85 -4.08 -15.31
C TYR A 123 10.92 -5.29 -15.16
N ARG A 124 9.65 -5.11 -15.52
CA ARG A 124 8.70 -6.23 -15.68
C ARG A 124 8.80 -6.77 -17.11
N PRO A 125 8.43 -8.04 -17.38
CA PRO A 125 8.52 -8.63 -18.72
C PRO A 125 7.86 -7.80 -19.83
N ARG A 126 6.72 -7.15 -19.54
CA ARG A 126 6.05 -6.24 -20.49
C ARG A 126 6.87 -4.99 -20.83
N SER A 127 7.54 -4.41 -19.84
CA SER A 127 8.43 -3.26 -20.04
C SER A 127 9.67 -3.66 -20.84
N ALA A 128 10.25 -4.81 -20.49
CA ALA A 128 11.41 -5.36 -21.19
C ALA A 128 11.10 -5.65 -22.67
N LEU A 129 9.92 -6.22 -22.96
CA LEU A 129 9.48 -6.42 -24.34
C LEU A 129 9.31 -5.11 -25.11
N ARG A 130 8.77 -4.08 -24.46
CA ARG A 130 8.53 -2.80 -25.13
C ARG A 130 9.83 -2.12 -25.52
N ASP A 131 10.76 -2.01 -24.58
CA ASP A 131 11.99 -1.27 -24.79
C ASP A 131 12.95 -2.02 -25.72
N VAL A 132 13.12 -3.33 -25.51
CA VAL A 132 13.94 -4.17 -26.40
C VAL A 132 13.29 -4.26 -27.79
N GLY A 133 11.97 -4.37 -27.87
CA GLY A 133 11.26 -4.46 -29.15
C GLY A 133 11.42 -3.19 -29.99
N ASN A 134 11.32 -2.03 -29.33
CA ASN A 134 11.59 -0.74 -29.96
C ASN A 134 13.06 -0.64 -30.42
N ALA A 135 14.02 -1.05 -29.58
CA ALA A 135 15.45 -1.03 -29.93
C ALA A 135 15.79 -1.97 -31.10
N LEU A 136 15.07 -3.07 -31.26
CA LEU A 136 15.21 -4.01 -32.38
C LEU A 136 14.49 -3.57 -33.66
N GLY A 137 13.85 -2.40 -33.66
CA GLY A 137 13.14 -1.85 -34.82
C GLY A 137 11.82 -2.56 -35.14
N LEU A 138 11.23 -3.28 -34.19
CA LEU A 138 9.91 -3.88 -34.37
C LEU A 138 8.83 -2.80 -34.37
N LYS A 139 7.77 -3.02 -35.15
CA LYS A 139 6.63 -2.10 -35.16
C LYS A 139 5.95 -2.14 -33.79
N LEU A 140 5.56 -0.97 -33.28
CA LEU A 140 4.87 -0.83 -31.98
C LEU A 140 3.63 -1.74 -31.87
N ALA A 141 2.91 -1.97 -32.97
CA ALA A 141 1.77 -2.89 -33.00
C ALA A 141 2.15 -4.37 -32.79
N GLN A 142 3.34 -4.81 -33.21
CA GLN A 142 3.85 -6.16 -32.94
C GLN A 142 4.27 -6.29 -31.47
N VAL A 143 5.00 -5.29 -30.98
CA VAL A 143 5.46 -5.21 -29.59
C VAL A 143 4.28 -5.19 -28.61
N ASN A 144 3.24 -4.39 -28.88
CA ASN A 144 2.06 -4.33 -28.03
C ASN A 144 1.26 -5.63 -28.03
N ARG A 145 1.17 -6.35 -29.17
CA ARG A 145 0.55 -7.68 -29.21
C ARG A 145 1.29 -8.69 -28.32
N LEU A 146 2.62 -8.69 -28.38
CA LEU A 146 3.46 -9.52 -27.53
C LEU A 146 3.35 -9.12 -26.05
N ALA A 147 3.27 -7.83 -25.73
CA ALA A 147 3.18 -7.38 -24.34
C ALA A 147 1.78 -7.60 -23.74
N ALA A 148 0.71 -7.67 -24.55
CA ALA A 148 -0.67 -7.79 -24.07
C ALA A 148 -0.97 -9.17 -23.50
N ASP A 149 -0.62 -10.22 -24.24
CA ASP A 149 -0.68 -11.61 -23.76
C ASP A 149 0.58 -11.89 -22.96
N THR A 150 0.50 -12.43 -21.74
CA THR A 150 1.69 -12.86 -20.96
C THR A 150 1.84 -14.37 -20.97
N GLY A 151 0.92 -15.10 -21.60
CA GLY A 151 0.92 -16.55 -21.65
C GLY A 151 2.12 -17.13 -22.39
N TRP A 152 2.74 -16.38 -23.32
CA TRP A 152 3.99 -16.78 -23.98
C TRP A 152 5.18 -16.91 -23.03
N TRP A 153 5.04 -16.44 -21.78
CA TRP A 153 6.06 -16.45 -20.75
C TRP A 153 5.58 -17.29 -19.55
N GLU A 154 5.76 -18.61 -19.66
CA GLU A 154 5.63 -19.52 -18.52
C GLU A 154 7.05 -19.96 -18.09
N GLY A 155 7.44 -19.60 -16.87
CA GLY A 155 8.69 -20.06 -16.25
C GLY A 155 9.98 -19.68 -17.00
N GLY A 156 10.01 -18.54 -17.70
CA GLY A 156 11.20 -18.09 -18.45
C GLY A 156 11.41 -18.81 -19.78
N THR A 157 10.47 -19.66 -20.18
CA THR A 157 10.43 -20.30 -21.50
C THR A 157 9.40 -19.65 -22.40
N PHE A 158 9.81 -19.45 -23.65
CA PHE A 158 8.95 -18.89 -24.68
C PHE A 158 8.12 -19.99 -25.34
N ASN A 159 6.81 -19.78 -25.49
CA ASN A 159 5.93 -20.71 -26.21
C ASN A 159 5.69 -20.26 -27.68
N PRO A 160 6.25 -20.97 -28.67
CA PRO A 160 6.08 -20.62 -30.09
C PRO A 160 4.63 -20.65 -30.57
N GLN A 161 3.77 -21.47 -29.97
CA GLN A 161 2.37 -21.59 -30.38
C GLN A 161 1.56 -20.34 -30.03
N GLN A 162 1.82 -19.72 -28.88
CA GLN A 162 1.15 -18.47 -28.49
C GLN A 162 1.55 -17.29 -29.38
N VAL A 163 2.81 -17.20 -29.81
CA VAL A 163 3.21 -16.15 -30.77
C VAL A 163 2.59 -16.34 -32.14
N ARG A 164 2.44 -17.58 -32.59
CA ARG A 164 1.67 -17.87 -33.81
C ARG A 164 0.21 -17.44 -33.66
N LYS A 165 -0.42 -17.68 -32.49
CA LYS A 165 -1.79 -17.19 -32.19
C LYS A 165 -1.89 -15.67 -32.23
N LEU A 166 -0.84 -14.95 -31.83
CA LEU A 166 -0.76 -13.49 -31.94
C LEU A 166 -0.54 -12.97 -33.37
N GLY A 167 -0.48 -13.86 -34.37
CA GLY A 167 -0.24 -13.52 -35.76
C GLY A 167 1.19 -13.05 -36.01
N LEU A 168 2.15 -13.61 -35.27
CA LEU A 168 3.57 -13.32 -35.37
C LEU A 168 4.33 -14.62 -35.69
N ASN A 169 5.43 -14.49 -36.41
CA ASN A 169 6.28 -15.63 -36.74
C ASN A 169 7.38 -15.80 -35.67
N PRO A 170 7.39 -16.89 -34.89
CA PRO A 170 8.42 -17.14 -33.88
C PRO A 170 9.82 -17.36 -34.47
N GLU A 171 9.92 -17.72 -35.76
CA GLU A 171 11.17 -17.90 -36.49
C GLU A 171 11.74 -16.58 -37.06
N ASN A 172 11.03 -15.46 -36.86
CA ASN A 172 11.50 -14.16 -37.33
C ASN A 172 12.66 -13.68 -36.43
N PRO A 173 13.88 -13.46 -36.96
CA PRO A 173 15.06 -13.22 -36.12
C PRO A 173 14.93 -12.05 -35.12
N PRO A 174 14.39 -10.87 -35.50
CA PRO A 174 13.99 -9.83 -34.55
C PRO A 174 13.08 -10.29 -33.40
N ILE A 175 12.09 -11.15 -33.66
CA ILE A 175 11.15 -11.64 -32.64
C ILE A 175 11.86 -12.66 -31.74
N THR A 176 12.64 -13.58 -32.31
CA THR A 176 13.44 -14.54 -31.53
C THR A 176 14.44 -13.82 -30.61
N ARG A 177 15.14 -12.81 -31.13
CA ARG A 177 16.08 -11.99 -30.36
C ARG A 177 15.38 -11.20 -29.27
N LEU A 178 14.22 -10.61 -29.55
CA LEU A 178 13.39 -9.92 -28.55
C LEU A 178 13.07 -10.85 -27.37
N LEU A 179 12.52 -12.03 -27.66
CA LEU A 179 12.09 -12.99 -26.64
C LEU A 179 13.26 -13.53 -25.81
N HIS A 180 14.45 -13.61 -26.40
CA HIS A 180 15.66 -14.01 -25.68
C HIS A 180 16.17 -12.90 -24.75
N LEU A 181 16.19 -11.65 -25.23
CA LEU A 181 16.74 -10.50 -24.50
C LEU A 181 15.79 -9.94 -23.43
N SER A 182 14.48 -10.13 -23.57
CA SER A 182 13.48 -9.66 -22.60
C SER A 182 13.23 -10.65 -21.44
N LYS A 183 14.12 -11.63 -21.24
CA LYS A 183 14.12 -12.50 -20.06
C LYS A 183 14.67 -11.69 -18.88
N SER A 184 13.79 -11.26 -17.98
CA SER A 184 14.12 -10.57 -16.73
C SER A 184 13.57 -11.35 -15.55
#